data_AF-K7RTD6-F1
#
_entry.id   AF-K7RTD6-F1
#
_cell.length_a   1.000
_cell.length_b   1.000
_cell.length_c   1.000
_cell.angle_alpha   90.00
_cell.angle_beta   90.00
_cell.angle_gamma   90.00
#
_symmetry.space_group_name_H-M   'P 1'
#
loop_
_entity.id
_entity.type
_entity.pdbx_description
1 polymer ?
#
loop_
_entity_poly.entity_id
_entity_poly.type
_entity_poly.pdbx_seq_one_letter_code
_entity_poly.pdbx_strand_id
1 'polypeptide(L)'
;MSTAAESPRDARLDLRLPQETRALLDEAASLAGTNLTDYVLGLVVPAARRDVLEARQIRLSHEAWEDFLDVLDRPDSPELAALRGHTPTWGEPRS
;
A
#
# COMPACT_ATOMS: atom_id res chain seq x y z
N MET A 1 -12.83 -22.74 -8.86
CA MET A 1 -11.73 -21.92 -8.29
C MET A 1 -11.25 -21.01 -9.40
N SER A 2 -11.61 -19.73 -9.38
CA SER A 2 -11.14 -18.76 -10.37
C SER A 2 -9.69 -18.40 -10.05
N THR A 3 -8.76 -18.84 -10.89
CA THR A 3 -7.41 -18.31 -10.93
C THR A 3 -7.51 -16.88 -11.46
N ALA A 4 -7.35 -15.88 -10.58
CA ALA A 4 -7.12 -14.52 -11.03
C ALA A 4 -5.88 -14.54 -11.92
N ALA A 5 -6.03 -14.15 -13.18
CA ALA A 5 -4.92 -14.07 -14.12
C ALA A 5 -3.85 -13.13 -13.53
N GLU A 6 -2.67 -13.68 -13.26
CA GLU A 6 -1.53 -12.89 -12.79
C GLU A 6 -1.18 -11.89 -13.90
N SER A 7 -1.17 -10.59 -13.57
CA SER A 7 -0.82 -9.55 -14.54
C SER A 7 0.56 -9.83 -15.14
N PRO A 8 0.77 -9.56 -16.44
CA PRO A 8 2.05 -9.80 -17.09
C PRO A 8 3.17 -9.06 -16.35
N ARG A 9 4.32 -9.72 -16.16
CA ARG A 9 5.53 -9.12 -15.55
C ARG A 9 6.29 -8.29 -16.59
N ASP A 10 5.68 -7.20 -17.03
CA ASP A 10 6.21 -6.31 -18.07
C ASP A 10 7.01 -5.12 -17.52
N ALA A 11 6.84 -4.79 -16.23
CA ALA A 11 7.60 -3.75 -15.56
C ALA A 11 9.05 -4.20 -15.26
N ARG A 12 10.03 -3.33 -15.56
CA ARG A 12 11.45 -3.55 -15.27
C ARG A 12 11.90 -2.74 -14.06
N LEU A 13 12.75 -3.35 -13.24
CA LEU A 13 13.40 -2.71 -12.10
C LEU A 13 14.92 -2.84 -12.25
N ASP A 14 15.59 -1.75 -12.59
CA ASP A 14 17.04 -1.71 -12.74
C ASP A 14 17.69 -1.18 -11.44
N LEU A 15 18.55 -1.99 -10.81
CA LEU A 15 19.23 -1.65 -9.56
C LEU A 15 20.74 -1.65 -9.75
N ARG A 16 21.41 -0.63 -9.21
CA ARG A 16 22.88 -0.58 -9.11
C ARG A 16 23.29 -0.91 -7.68
N LEU A 17 24.11 -1.93 -7.53
CA LEU A 17 24.55 -2.46 -6.24
C LEU A 17 26.08 -2.55 -6.22
N PRO A 18 26.71 -2.43 -5.05
CA PRO A 18 28.08 -2.91 -4.86
C PRO A 18 28.19 -4.40 -5.20
N GLN A 19 29.35 -4.82 -5.71
CA GLN A 19 29.59 -6.22 -6.08
C GLN A 19 29.42 -7.18 -4.89
N GLU A 20 29.88 -6.76 -3.70
CA GLU A 20 29.75 -7.54 -2.47
C GLU A 20 28.29 -7.78 -2.07
N THR A 21 27.44 -6.75 -2.20
CA THR A 21 26.00 -6.87 -1.95
C THR A 21 25.35 -7.84 -2.93
N ARG A 22 25.73 -7.77 -4.21
CA ARG A 22 25.23 -8.72 -5.22
C ARG A 22 25.62 -10.16 -4.87
N ALA A 23 26.88 -10.40 -4.51
CA ALA A 23 27.38 -11.72 -4.15
C ALA A 23 26.63 -12.31 -2.94
N LEU A 24 26.40 -11.50 -1.90
CA LEU A 24 25.63 -11.91 -0.72
C LEU A 24 24.20 -12.32 -1.10
N LEU A 25 23.52 -11.54 -1.94
CA LEU A 25 22.16 -11.85 -2.33
C LEU A 25 22.06 -13.10 -3.22
N ASP A 26 23.06 -13.33 -4.09
CA ASP A 26 23.14 -14.55 -4.90
C ASP A 26 23.33 -15.80 -4.04
N GLU A 27 24.19 -15.73 -3.01
CA GLU A 27 24.37 -16.82 -2.04
C GLU A 27 23.07 -17.09 -1.28
N ALA A 28 22.42 -16.04 -0.77
CA ALA A 28 21.18 -16.18 -0.02
C ALA A 28 20.03 -16.76 -0.88
N ALA A 29 19.92 -16.33 -2.15
CA ALA A 29 18.97 -16.90 -3.11
C ALA A 29 19.26 -18.39 -3.37
N SER A 30 20.53 -18.75 -3.52
CA SER A 30 20.97 -20.14 -3.71
C SER A 30 20.61 -21.01 -2.51
N LEU A 31 20.85 -20.54 -1.29
CA LEU A 31 20.46 -21.22 -0.05
C LEU A 31 18.94 -21.36 0.09
N ALA A 32 18.18 -20.37 -0.38
CA ALA A 32 16.72 -20.41 -0.41
C ALA A 32 16.14 -21.25 -1.56
N GLY A 33 16.98 -21.79 -2.45
CA GLY A 33 16.55 -22.63 -3.58
C GLY A 33 15.76 -21.87 -4.65
N THR A 34 16.00 -20.57 -4.80
CA THR A 34 15.30 -19.70 -5.76
C THR A 34 16.30 -18.86 -6.56
N ASN A 35 15.84 -18.20 -7.63
CA ASN A 35 16.69 -17.25 -8.36
C ASN A 35 16.74 -15.90 -7.59
N LEU A 36 17.72 -15.05 -7.91
CA LEU A 36 17.88 -13.77 -7.23
C LEU A 36 16.62 -12.89 -7.31
N THR A 37 16.02 -12.80 -8.49
CA THR A 37 14.86 -11.92 -8.70
C THR A 37 13.70 -12.33 -7.80
N ASP A 38 13.39 -13.63 -7.75
CA ASP A 38 12.32 -14.16 -6.91
C ASP A 38 12.68 -14.06 -5.42
N TYR A 39 13.94 -14.28 -5.04
CA TYR A 39 14.41 -14.06 -3.67
C TYR A 39 14.19 -12.61 -3.22
N VAL A 40 14.65 -11.64 -4.01
CA VAL A 40 14.55 -10.22 -3.69
C VAL A 40 13.09 -9.77 -3.68
N LEU A 41 12.29 -10.14 -4.69
CA LEU A 41 10.88 -9.79 -4.74
C LEU A 41 10.09 -10.39 -3.57
N GLY A 42 10.41 -11.64 -3.18
CA GLY A 42 9.80 -12.32 -2.04
C GLY A 42 10.02 -11.58 -0.72
N LEU A 43 11.12 -10.84 -0.57
CA LEU A 43 11.41 -10.04 0.62
C LEU A 43 10.88 -8.60 0.52
N VAL A 44 11.07 -7.96 -0.63
CA VAL A 44 10.78 -6.52 -0.81
C VAL A 44 9.29 -6.26 -0.96
N VAL A 45 8.54 -7.10 -1.67
CA VAL A 45 7.11 -6.86 -1.92
C VAL A 45 6.29 -6.87 -0.61
N PRO A 46 6.46 -7.84 0.31
CA PRO A 46 5.77 -7.79 1.60
C PRO A 46 6.14 -6.56 2.44
N ALA A 47 7.42 -6.18 2.47
CA ALA A 47 7.88 -4.99 3.18
C ALA A 47 7.25 -3.72 2.60
N ALA A 48 7.30 -3.53 1.29
CA ALA A 48 6.70 -2.38 0.62
C ALA A 48 5.18 -2.30 0.86
N ARG A 49 4.47 -3.44 0.88
CA ARG A 49 3.04 -3.49 1.22
C ARG A 49 2.77 -3.00 2.63
N ARG A 50 3.56 -3.47 3.61
CA ARG A 50 3.45 -3.01 5.00
C ARG A 50 3.70 -1.50 5.10
N ASP A 51 4.77 -1.01 4.49
CA ASP A 51 5.16 0.40 4.58
C ASP A 51 4.10 1.33 3.97
N VAL A 52 3.48 0.93 2.85
CA VAL A 52 2.35 1.66 2.24
C VAL A 52 1.12 1.67 3.16
N LEU A 53 0.83 0.55 3.84
CA LEU A 53 -0.30 0.47 4.77
C LEU A 53 -0.06 1.32 6.01
N GLU A 54 1.14 1.25 6.60
CA GLU A 54 1.52 2.07 7.75
C GLU A 54 1.46 3.56 7.43
N ALA A 55 1.97 3.97 6.27
CA ALA A 55 1.89 5.37 5.83
C ALA A 55 0.45 5.88 5.63
N ARG A 56 -0.50 4.99 5.33
CA ARG A 56 -1.92 5.33 5.14
C ARG A 56 -2.73 5.23 6.43
N GLN A 57 -2.18 4.64 7.48
CA GLN A 57 -2.90 4.40 8.72
C GLN A 57 -2.80 5.62 9.63
N ILE A 58 -3.89 6.39 9.76
CA ILE A 58 -4.00 7.40 10.79
C ILE A 58 -4.32 6.68 12.09
N ARG A 59 -3.35 6.62 13.02
CA ARG A 59 -3.58 6.15 14.38
C ARG A 59 -4.03 7.32 15.22
N LEU A 60 -5.30 7.31 15.61
CA LEU A 60 -5.83 8.24 16.60
C LEU A 60 -5.65 7.61 17.99
N SER A 61 -5.26 8.43 18.98
CA SER A 61 -5.42 8.05 20.39
C SER A 61 -6.91 7.86 20.70
N HIS A 62 -7.23 7.21 21.82
CA HIS A 62 -8.62 7.08 22.24
C HIS A 62 -9.32 8.44 22.35
N GLU A 63 -8.64 9.42 22.95
CA GLU A 63 -9.12 10.81 23.07
C GLU A 63 -9.31 11.47 21.70
N ALA A 64 -8.34 11.35 20.79
CA ALA A 64 -8.47 11.90 19.44
C ALA A 64 -9.55 11.19 18.60
N TRP A 65 -9.87 9.94 18.94
CA TRP A 65 -10.99 9.21 18.34
C TRP A 65 -12.33 9.69 18.88
N GLU A 66 -12.45 9.94 20.19
CA GLU A 66 -13.65 10.54 20.79
C GLU A 66 -13.89 11.95 20.25
N ASP A 67 -12.86 12.81 20.21
CA ASP A 67 -12.94 14.15 19.61
C ASP A 67 -13.36 14.08 18.13
N PHE A 68 -12.88 13.09 17.39
CA PHE A 68 -13.25 12.88 16.00
C PHE A 68 -14.73 12.50 15.86
N LEU A 69 -15.24 11.60 16.71
CA LEU A 69 -16.67 11.25 16.75
C LEU A 69 -17.53 12.47 17.12
N ASP A 70 -17.12 13.24 18.13
CA ASP A 70 -17.80 14.46 18.54
C ASP A 70 -17.87 15.51 17.41
N VAL A 71 -16.86 15.58 16.54
CA VAL A 71 -16.87 16.45 15.36
C VAL A 71 -17.82 15.91 14.28
N LEU A 72 -17.89 14.59 14.09
CA LEU A 72 -18.79 13.97 13.11
C LEU A 72 -20.27 14.09 13.49
N ASP A 73 -20.58 14.07 14.79
CA ASP A 73 -21.95 14.17 15.32
C ASP A 73 -22.46 15.62 15.40
N ARG A 74 -21.60 16.62 15.16
CA ARG A 74 -22.03 18.02 15.07
C ARG A 74 -22.92 18.22 13.85
N PRO A 75 -23.95 19.07 13.95
CA PRO A 75 -24.73 19.45 12.79
C PRO A 75 -23.82 20.07 11.74
N ASP A 76 -24.07 19.73 10.48
CA ASP A 76 -23.29 20.21 9.35
C ASP A 76 -23.14 21.73 9.38
N SER A 77 -21.90 22.20 9.22
CA SER A 77 -21.71 23.58 8.83
C SER A 77 -22.31 23.79 7.42
N PRO A 78 -22.73 25.01 7.07
CA PRO A 78 -23.25 25.31 5.74
C PRO A 78 -22.31 24.86 4.60
N GLU A 79 -20.99 24.93 4.82
CA GLU A 79 -19.97 24.47 3.87
C GLU A 79 -19.94 22.94 3.74
N LEU A 80 -20.07 22.20 4.86
CA LEU A 80 -20.15 20.74 4.85
C LEU A 80 -21.43 20.24 4.17
N ALA A 81 -22.56 20.90 4.42
CA ALA A 81 -23.82 20.59 3.76
C ALA A 81 -23.73 20.75 2.22
N ALA A 82 -23.05 21.81 1.76
CA ALA A 82 -22.79 22.01 0.33
C ALA A 82 -21.87 20.94 -0.27
N LEU A 83 -20.85 20.50 0.49
CA LEU A 83 -19.93 19.42 0.08
C LEU A 83 -20.61 18.06 -0.04
N ARG A 84 -21.54 17.70 0.85
CA ARG A 84 -22.32 16.44 0.75
C ARG A 84 -23.20 16.38 -0.50
N GLY A 85 -23.68 17.53 -0.98
CA GLY A 85 -24.44 17.64 -2.23
C GLY A 85 -23.59 17.51 -3.49
N HIS A 86 -22.26 17.52 -3.38
CA HIS A 86 -21.35 17.46 -4.52
C HIS A 86 -21.03 16.01 -4.89
N THR A 87 -21.21 15.66 -6.17
CA THR A 87 -20.78 14.34 -6.68
C THR A 87 -19.25 14.27 -6.70
N PRO A 88 -18.62 13.32 -5.98
CA PRO A 88 -17.17 13.18 -5.98
C PRO A 88 -16.65 12.70 -7.33
N THR A 89 -15.51 13.23 -7.77
CA THR A 89 -14.92 12.95 -9.10
C THR A 89 -14.25 11.58 -9.22
N TRP A 90 -14.03 10.89 -8.10
CA TRP A 90 -13.42 9.55 -8.05
C TRP A 90 -14.45 8.40 -7.96
N GLY A 91 -15.75 8.71 -8.01
CA GLY A 91 -16.82 7.73 -8.00
C GLY A 91 -17.63 7.81 -9.30
N GLU A 92 -17.47 6.84 -10.19
CA GLU A 92 -18.57 6.56 -11.11
C GLU A 92 -19.83 6.19 -10.30
N PRO A 93 -21.03 6.59 -10.77
CA PRO A 93 -22.27 6.25 -10.08
C PRO A 93 -22.37 4.72 -9.99
N ARG A 94 -22.37 4.20 -8.76
CA ARG A 94 -22.70 2.80 -8.50
C ARG A 94 -24.17 2.59 -8.88
N SER A 95 -24.40 2.02 -10.05
CA SER A 95 -25.67 1.40 -10.45
C SER A 95 -25.90 0.09 -9.72
#